data_AF-A0A5M5WK93-F1
#
_entry.id   AF-A0A5M5WK93-F1
#
_cell.length_a   1.000
_cell.length_b   1.000
_cell.length_c   1.000
_cell.angle_alpha   90.00
_cell.angle_beta   90.00
_cell.angle_gamma   90.00
#
_symmetry.space_group_name_H-M   'P 1'
#
loop_
_entity.id
_entity.type
_entity.pdbx_description
1 polymer ?
#
loop_
_entity_poly.entity_id
_entity_poly.type
_entity_poly.pdbx_seq_one_letter_code
_entity_poly.pdbx_strand_id
1 'polypeptide(L)' 'MKIGIVTFHRATNYGATLQAYALVSYFKSLGHETEIIDCKSEGMASLFRPINVPSIIQKVKRLLIIIYMILSLKTI' A
#
# COMPACT_ATOMS: atom_id res chain seq x y z
N MET A 1 -14.02 22.38 15.12
CA MET A 1 -13.03 21.76 16.04
C MET A 1 -11.93 21.13 15.20
N LYS A 2 -10.75 20.88 15.80
CA LYS A 2 -9.64 20.17 15.13
C LYS A 2 -9.72 18.67 15.44
N ILE A 3 -9.61 17.83 14.42
CA ILE A 3 -9.73 16.37 14.52
C ILE A 3 -8.55 15.72 13.79
N GLY A 4 -7.79 14.87 14.50
CA GLY A 4 -6.72 14.07 13.90
C GLY A 4 -7.14 12.60 13.81
N ILE A 5 -7.07 12.02 12.61
CA ILE A 5 -7.35 10.60 12.38
C ILE A 5 -6.01 9.85 12.25
N VAL A 6 -5.69 9.03 13.24
CA VAL A 6 -4.43 8.28 13.29
C VAL A 6 -4.57 6.96 12.52
N THR A 7 -3.65 6.69 11.59
CA THR A 7 -3.65 5.44 10.81
C THR A 7 -2.24 4.97 10.47
N PHE A 8 -2.08 3.68 10.20
CA PHE A 8 -0.86 3.12 9.62
C PHE A 8 -0.98 3.13 8.09
N HIS A 9 -0.54 4.21 7.44
CA HIS A 9 -0.77 4.36 6.00
C HIS A 9 0.05 3.38 5.16
N ARG A 10 1.09 2.78 5.75
CA ARG A 10 2.04 1.88 5.09
C ARG A 10 1.61 0.41 5.13
N ALA A 11 0.52 0.07 5.82
CA ALA A 11 -0.04 -1.27 5.75
C ALA A 11 -0.71 -1.47 4.37
N THR A 12 -0.50 -2.63 3.73
CA THR A 12 -1.21 -3.01 2.49
C THR A 12 -2.67 -3.39 2.78
N ASN A 13 -3.44 -2.47 3.35
CA ASN A 13 -4.86 -2.63 3.67
C ASN A 13 -5.64 -1.46 3.06
N TYR A 14 -6.06 -1.65 1.80
CA TYR A 14 -6.82 -0.66 1.06
C TYR A 14 -8.17 -0.31 1.71
N GLY A 15 -8.79 -1.27 2.42
CA GLY A 15 -10.05 -1.03 3.15
C GLY A 15 -9.86 -0.01 4.27
N ALA A 16 -8.80 -0.15 5.07
CA ALA A 16 -8.47 0.80 6.11
C ALA A 16 -8.15 2.20 5.55
N THR A 17 -7.46 2.28 4.41
CA THR A 17 -7.21 3.55 3.71
C THR A 17 -8.52 4.23 3.29
N LEU A 18 -9.44 3.49 2.68
CA LEU A 18 -10.74 4.01 2.26
C LEU A 18 -11.61 4.45 3.45
N GLN A 19 -11.59 3.67 4.54
CA GLN A 19 -12.29 4.03 5.78
C GLN A 19 -11.75 5.33 6.39
N ALA A 20 -10.42 5.49 6.46
CA ALA A 20 -9.81 6.73 6.95
C ALA A 20 -10.18 7.93 6.07
N TYR A 21 -10.17 7.77 4.75
CA TYR A 21 -10.59 8.81 3.81
C TYR A 21 -12.07 9.19 3.98
N ALA A 22 -12.97 8.21 4.10
CA ALA A 22 -14.39 8.44 4.32
C ALA A 22 -14.63 9.22 5.62
N LEU A 23 -13.93 8.86 6.69
CA LEU A 23 -14.06 9.52 7.99
C LEU A 23 -13.58 10.98 7.96
N VAL A 24 -12.45 11.26 7.32
CA VAL A 24 -11.98 12.63 7.07
C VAL A 24 -13.03 13.44 6.29
N SER A 25 -13.55 12.84 5.22
CA SER A 25 -14.52 13.52 4.34
C SER A 25 -15.80 13.86 5.09
N TYR A 26 -16.30 12.94 5.92
CA TYR A 26 -17.47 13.15 6.76
C TYR A 26 -17.27 14.32 7.73
N PHE A 27 -16.19 14.34 8.52
CA PHE A 27 -15.97 15.44 9.47
C PHE A 27 -15.69 16.78 8.80
N LYS A 28 -15.02 16.79 7.64
CA LYS A 28 -14.90 18.01 6.82
C LYS A 28 -16.26 18.53 6.37
N SER A 29 -17.19 17.64 5.98
CA SER A 29 -18.55 18.03 5.59
C SER A 29 -19.35 18.67 6.74
N LEU A 30 -19.01 18.36 7.99
CA LEU A 30 -19.57 18.98 9.18
C LEU A 30 -18.87 20.30 9.58
N GLY A 31 -17.93 20.80 8.77
CA GLY A 31 -17.21 22.05 9.03
C GLY A 31 -16.05 21.91 10.02
N HIS A 32 -15.51 20.71 10.23
CA HIS A 32 -14.35 20.50 11.09
C HIS A 32 -13.02 20.52 10.33
N GLU A 33 -11.98 21.07 10.95
CA GLU A 33 -10.60 21.00 10.47
C GLU A 33 -10.07 19.59 10.79
N THR A 34 -10.03 18.73 9.77
CA THR A 34 -9.72 17.30 9.94
C THR A 34 -8.55 16.87 9.06
N GLU A 35 -7.60 16.14 9.63
CA GLU A 35 -6.39 15.65 8.96
C GLU A 35 -6.06 14.19 9.30
N ILE A 36 -5.26 13.55 8.43
CA ILE A 36 -4.73 12.21 8.68
C ILE A 36 -3.34 12.33 9.31
N ILE A 37 -3.12 11.57 10.38
CA ILE A 37 -1.83 11.43 11.06
C ILE A 37 -1.30 10.04 10.75
N ASP A 38 -0.24 9.97 9.95
CA ASP A 38 0.45 8.72 9.63
C ASP A 38 1.33 8.27 10.81
N CYS A 39 0.91 7.20 11.49
CA CYS A 39 1.68 6.58 12.55
C CYS A 39 2.78 5.70 11.94
N LYS A 40 4.04 6.07 12.16
CA LYS A 40 5.19 5.30 11.71
C LYS A 40 5.71 4.48 12.87
N SER A 41 5.69 3.15 12.73
CA SER A 41 6.44 2.28 13.64
C SER A 41 7.59 1.62 12.90
N GLU A 42 8.74 1.52 13.56
CA GLU A 42 9.92 0.86 13.01
C GLU A 42 9.64 -0.63 12.74
N GLY A 43 8.85 -1.26 13.60
CA GLY A 43 8.37 -2.64 13.41
C GLY A 43 7.60 -2.80 12.10
N MET A 44 6.62 -1.93 11.82
CA MET A 44 5.88 -1.97 10.55
C MET A 44 6.79 -1.65 9.37
N ALA A 45 7.69 -0.68 9.50
CA ALA A 45 8.64 -0.35 8.43
C ALA A 45 9.55 -1.55 8.08
N SER A 46 9.94 -2.36 9.07
CA SER A 46 10.76 -3.55 8.86
C SER A 46 10.05 -4.67 8.10
N LEU A 47 8.73 -4.86 8.32
CA LEU A 47 7.91 -5.86 7.62
C LEU A 47 7.82 -5.58 6.11
N PHE A 48 7.84 -4.30 5.72
CA PHE A 48 7.77 -3.88 4.32
C PHE A 48 9.15 -3.49 3.73
N ARG A 49 10.27 -3.84 4.39
CA ARG A 49 11.59 -3.60 3.80
C ARG A 49 11.75 -4.47 2.55
N PRO A 50 12.08 -3.87 1.38
CA PRO A 50 12.36 -4.67 0.21
C PRO A 50 13.54 -5.60 0.49
N ILE A 51 13.37 -6.88 0.18
CA ILE A 51 14.47 -7.83 0.23
C ILE A 51 15.48 -7.40 -0.82
N ASN A 52 16.75 -7.27 -0.42
CA ASN A 52 17.82 -6.97 -1.36
C ASN A 52 18.11 -8.21 -2.21
N VAL A 53 17.41 -8.33 -3.34
CA VAL A 53 17.58 -9.43 -4.28
C VAL A 53 18.59 -9.01 -5.35
N PRO A 54 19.67 -9.79 -5.59
CA PRO A 54 20.62 -9.52 -6.67
C PRO A 54 19.93 -9.21 -7.99
N SER A 55 20.40 -8.18 -8.69
CA SER A 55 19.79 -7.68 -9.93
C SER A 55 19.66 -8.76 -11.02
N ILE A 56 20.58 -9.73 -11.04
CA ILE A 56 20.54 -10.87 -11.97
C ILE A 56 19.33 -11.79 -11.71
N ILE A 57 18.99 -12.05 -10.44
CA ILE A 57 17.84 -12.86 -10.06
C ILE A 57 16.54 -12.16 -10.45
N GLN A 58 16.47 -10.83 -10.28
CA GLN A 58 15.31 -10.05 -10.70
C GLN A 58 15.08 -10.13 -12.22
N LYS A 59 16.16 -10.04 -13.01
CA LYS A 59 16.11 -10.19 -14.48
C LYS A 59 15.64 -11.58 -14.88
N VAL A 60 16.20 -12.64 -14.27
CA VAL A 60 15.79 -14.03 -14.53
C VAL A 60 14.32 -14.25 -14.17
N LYS A 61 13.87 -13.82 -12.98
CA LYS A 61 12.46 -13.92 -12.56
C LYS A 61 11.53 -13.25 -13.55
N ARG A 62 11.90 -12.07 -14.05
CA ARG A 62 11.10 -11.32 -15.05
C ARG A 62 10.99 -12.08 -16.37
N LEU A 63 12.10 -12.66 -16.86
CA LEU A 63 12.10 -13.48 -18.08
C LEU A 63 11.22 -14.72 -17.93
N LEU A 64 11.30 -15.43 -16.79
CA LEU A 64 10.47 -16.60 -16.52
C LEU A 64 8.98 -16.28 -16.51
N ILE A 65 8.58 -15.15 -15.90
CA ILE A 65 7.19 -14.69 -15.91
C ILE A 65 6.72 -14.38 -17.33
N ILE A 66 7.54 -13.72 -18.14
CA ILE A 66 7.20 -13.42 -19.55
C ILE A 66 7.01 -14.72 -20.36
N ILE A 67 7.93 -15.67 -20.22
CA ILE A 67 7.82 -16.98 -20.88
C ILE A 67 6.54 -17.69 -20.46
N TYR A 68 6.22 -17.72 -19.17
CA TYR A 68 4.97 -18.30 -18.66
C TYR A 68 3.73 -17.63 -19.25
N MET A 69 3.69 -16.29 -19.30
CA MET A 69 2.57 -15.55 -19.89
C MET A 69 2.38 -15.91 -21.38
N ILE A 70 3.46 -15.98 -22.16
CA ILE A 70 3.42 -16.36 -23.58
C ILE A 70 2.90 -17.79 -23.75
N LEU A 71 3.36 -18.72 -22.92
CA LEU A 71 2.89 -20.11 -22.96
C LEU A 71 1.40 -20.20 -22.60
N SER A 72 0.93 -19.46 -21.59
CA SER A 72 -0.48 -19.43 -21.18
C SER A 72 -1.42 -18.89 -22.25
N LEU A 73 -0.96 -17.92 -23.05
CA LEU A 73 -1.70 -17.35 -24.17
C LEU A 73 -1.79 -18.29 -25.38
N LYS A 74 -0.88 -19.25 -25.50
CA LYS A 74 -0.84 -20.22 -26.61
C LYS A 74 -1.74 -21.44 -26.37
N THR A 75 -2.29 -21.56 -25.16
CA THR A 75 -3.21 -22.62 -24.73
C THR A 75 -4.70 -22.28 -24.92
N ILE A 76 -5.01 -21.12 -25.51
CA ILE A 76 -6.35 -20.67 -25.94
C ILE A 76 -6.40 -20.70 -27.46
#